data_AF-A0A6C0LTV3-F1
#
_entry.id   AF-A0A6C0LTV3-F1
#
_cell.length_a   1.000
_cell.length_b   1.000
_cell.length_c   1.000
_cell.angle_alpha   90.00
_cell.angle_beta   90.00
_cell.angle_gamma   90.00
#
_symmetry.space_group_name_H-M   'P 1'
#
loop_
_entity.id
_entity.type
_entity.pdbx_description
1 polymer ?
#
loop_
_entity_poly.entity_id
_entity_poly.type
_entity_poly.pdbx_seq_one_letter_code
_entity_poly.pdbx_strand_id
1 'polypeptide(L)'
;MDLFSKYVKQKLEVVDQDKNNYYIDSQELELILFKMHDASLKKIKLILSDKQINYDELQSIFINFHKNFNRSSITEIKNSFHGLDKIISINLLVKNETITLNFMADDIHIIASILHATNTFCYMFPDGIYDGLTINICTDLKQRTSLVPINIKKIYDKIDYLVNRLNGFTVSGVTYRYEKIINLTKKEELIKLLFHELIHYIGLDDIFMNSPIKINWSVNKKQLNLSESYTEFIAVLLNTAYTVIIISKGNNLLNMFKNLLNLEIKWSLYLTSNILRFYNYSEKNYLSFFSDDIENNSPIPIWEYVMGRTIFMLHYDEILKKLASNLIITENNKKYLINLITMDTYLIDKLANYISMKSISNISYVIFDIDWQCL
;
A
#
# COMPACT_ATOMS: atom_id res chain seq x y z
N MET A 1 18.13 -18.81 5.04
CA MET A 1 17.62 -17.77 4.12
C MET A 1 16.54 -17.04 4.85
N ASP A 2 16.71 -15.73 5.03
CA ASP A 2 15.73 -14.85 5.68
C ASP A 2 14.72 -14.46 4.59
N LEU A 3 13.54 -15.10 4.56
CA LEU A 3 12.52 -14.92 3.51
C LEU A 3 11.88 -13.53 3.54
N PHE A 4 12.05 -12.81 4.64
CA PHE A 4 11.49 -11.51 4.85
C PHE A 4 12.61 -10.47 4.87
N SER A 5 12.28 -9.24 4.46
CA SER A 5 13.24 -8.15 4.57
C SER A 5 13.78 -8.04 6.00
N LYS A 6 15.05 -7.64 6.15
CA LYS A 6 15.74 -7.43 7.45
C LYS A 6 14.91 -6.64 8.47
N TYR A 7 13.96 -5.82 8.01
CA TYR A 7 13.12 -4.97 8.84
C TYR A 7 11.92 -5.68 9.46
N VAL A 8 11.48 -6.84 8.93
CA VAL A 8 10.34 -7.57 9.49
C VAL A 8 10.57 -7.95 10.94
N LYS A 9 11.80 -8.34 11.32
CA LYS A 9 12.12 -8.67 12.71
C LYS A 9 11.85 -7.51 13.68
N GLN A 10 12.24 -6.29 13.31
CA GLN A 10 11.98 -5.10 14.14
C GLN A 10 10.48 -4.80 14.26
N LYS A 11 9.70 -5.06 13.20
CA LYS A 11 8.25 -4.87 13.22
C LYS A 11 7.54 -5.94 14.07
N LEU A 12 7.98 -7.19 13.98
CA LEU A 12 7.46 -8.32 14.78
C LEU A 12 7.68 -8.11 16.28
N GLU A 13 8.85 -7.64 16.70
CA GLU A 13 9.15 -7.31 18.11
C GLU A 13 8.18 -6.28 18.72
N VAL A 14 7.58 -5.42 17.88
CA VAL A 14 6.60 -4.43 18.29
C VAL A 14 5.20 -5.04 18.40
N VAL A 15 4.74 -5.80 17.39
CA VAL A 15 3.39 -6.37 17.39
C VAL A 15 3.22 -7.59 18.30
N ASP A 16 4.31 -8.30 18.63
CA ASP A 16 4.31 -9.41 19.59
C ASP A 16 3.98 -8.96 21.02
N GLN A 17 4.04 -7.66 21.31
CA GLN A 17 3.65 -7.09 22.60
C GLN A 17 2.12 -7.05 22.78
N ASP A 18 1.35 -7.07 21.68
CA ASP A 18 -0.11 -7.19 21.74
C ASP A 18 -0.53 -8.66 21.78
N LYS A 19 -1.05 -9.10 22.93
CA LYS A 19 -1.58 -10.45 23.14
C LYS A 19 -2.98 -10.66 22.56
N ASN A 20 -3.65 -9.60 22.10
CA ASN A 20 -4.94 -9.75 21.46
C ASN A 20 -4.79 -10.52 20.15
N ASN A 21 -5.65 -11.49 19.91
CA ASN A 21 -5.85 -12.06 18.58
C ASN A 21 -7.17 -11.52 18.06
N TYR A 22 -7.12 -10.86 16.91
CA TYR A 22 -8.31 -10.52 16.19
C TYR A 22 -8.87 -11.83 15.64
N TYR A 23 -10.11 -12.16 16.00
CA TYR A 23 -10.74 -13.38 15.54
C TYR A 23 -10.93 -13.28 14.04
N ILE A 24 -10.32 -14.22 13.30
CA ILE A 24 -10.40 -14.28 11.86
C ILE A 24 -11.15 -15.52 11.43
N ASP A 25 -12.45 -15.36 11.22
CA ASP A 25 -13.30 -16.39 10.65
C ASP A 25 -14.34 -15.79 9.71
N SER A 26 -13.98 -15.76 8.43
CA SER A 26 -14.79 -15.24 7.34
C SER A 26 -14.66 -16.19 6.16
N GLN A 27 -15.78 -16.71 5.68
CA GLN A 27 -15.84 -17.53 4.46
C GLN A 27 -15.40 -16.69 3.25
N GLU A 28 -15.65 -15.38 3.28
CA GLU A 28 -15.26 -14.44 2.24
C GLU A 28 -13.74 -14.29 2.14
N LEU A 29 -13.00 -14.30 3.27
CA LEU A 29 -11.53 -14.33 3.26
C LEU A 29 -10.99 -15.58 2.60
N GLU A 30 -11.59 -16.73 2.89
CA GLU A 30 -11.19 -18.01 2.30
C GLU A 30 -11.39 -17.99 0.77
N LEU A 31 -12.52 -17.46 0.31
CA LEU A 31 -12.80 -17.27 -1.12
C LEU A 31 -11.77 -16.35 -1.79
N ILE A 32 -11.39 -15.24 -1.16
CA ILE A 32 -10.38 -14.31 -1.70
C ILE A 32 -9.03 -15.01 -1.84
N LEU A 33 -8.59 -15.70 -0.78
CA LEU A 33 -7.32 -16.43 -0.75
C LEU A 33 -7.27 -17.50 -1.85
N PHE A 34 -8.31 -18.33 -1.97
CA PHE A 34 -8.32 -19.39 -2.96
C PHE A 34 -8.48 -18.87 -4.39
N LYS A 35 -9.26 -17.80 -4.60
CA LYS A 35 -9.32 -17.13 -5.90
C LYS A 35 -7.95 -16.60 -6.33
N MET A 36 -7.20 -16.01 -5.40
CA MET A 36 -5.84 -15.53 -5.67
C MET A 36 -4.87 -16.68 -5.89
N HIS A 37 -4.97 -17.76 -5.12
CA HIS A 37 -4.17 -18.98 -5.31
C HIS A 37 -4.39 -19.57 -6.69
N ASP A 38 -5.65 -19.77 -7.10
CA ASP A 38 -5.99 -20.31 -8.43
C ASP A 38 -5.50 -19.39 -9.57
N ALA A 39 -5.54 -18.07 -9.35
CA ALA A 39 -5.00 -17.09 -10.28
C ALA A 39 -3.46 -17.12 -10.37
N SER A 40 -2.78 -17.37 -9.26
CA SER A 40 -1.30 -17.47 -9.22
C SER A 40 -0.77 -18.69 -9.98
N LEU A 41 -1.56 -19.75 -10.08
CA LEU A 41 -1.21 -20.95 -10.84
C LEU A 41 -1.36 -20.79 -12.36
N LYS A 42 -1.86 -19.64 -12.84
CA LYS A 42 -2.07 -19.41 -14.28
C LYS A 42 -0.74 -19.15 -14.97
N LYS A 43 -0.55 -19.81 -16.12
CA LYS A 43 0.68 -19.73 -16.91
C LYS A 43 0.98 -18.29 -17.33
N ILE A 44 2.16 -17.81 -16.94
CA ILE A 44 2.73 -16.55 -17.43
C ILE A 44 3.16 -16.74 -18.89
N LYS A 45 2.63 -15.91 -19.78
CA LYS A 45 3.01 -15.88 -21.20
C LYS A 45 3.66 -14.54 -21.51
N LEU A 46 4.90 -14.57 -21.96
CA LEU A 46 5.67 -13.39 -22.31
C LEU A 46 5.87 -13.32 -23.83
N ILE A 47 5.75 -12.12 -24.39
CA ILE A 47 6.17 -11.81 -25.76
C ILE A 47 7.26 -10.74 -25.65
N LEU A 48 8.27 -10.82 -26.51
CA LEU A 48 9.20 -9.72 -26.72
C LEU A 48 8.43 -8.51 -27.24
N SER A 49 8.61 -7.35 -26.61
CA SER A 49 7.99 -6.12 -27.11
C SER A 49 8.68 -5.67 -28.40
N ASP A 50 7.88 -5.46 -29.45
CA ASP A 50 8.35 -4.86 -30.70
C ASP A 50 8.76 -3.39 -30.53
N LYS A 51 8.25 -2.73 -29.46
CA LYS A 51 8.56 -1.36 -29.11
C LYS A 51 9.26 -1.34 -27.75
N GLN A 52 10.58 -1.22 -27.77
CA GLN A 52 11.37 -1.00 -26.56
C GLN A 52 11.35 0.49 -26.22
N ILE A 53 10.94 0.81 -25.00
CA ILE A 53 11.16 2.16 -24.46
C ILE A 53 12.67 2.34 -24.24
N ASN A 54 13.22 3.48 -24.63
CA ASN A 54 14.63 3.74 -24.37
C ASN A 54 14.82 4.32 -22.96
N TYR A 55 16.07 4.32 -22.49
CA TYR A 55 16.44 4.81 -21.17
C TYR A 55 16.01 6.26 -20.92
N ASP A 56 16.27 7.15 -21.88
CA ASP A 56 16.00 8.59 -21.72
C ASP A 56 14.51 8.89 -21.62
N GLU A 57 13.69 8.16 -22.36
CA GLU A 57 12.23 8.25 -22.33
C GLU A 57 11.69 7.80 -20.97
N LEU A 58 12.09 6.61 -20.50
CA LEU A 58 11.65 6.09 -19.20
C LEU A 58 12.18 6.94 -18.03
N GLN A 59 13.43 7.42 -18.11
CA GLN A 59 13.98 8.36 -17.13
C GLN A 59 13.17 9.65 -17.09
N SER A 60 12.77 10.18 -18.25
CA SER A 60 11.97 11.41 -18.33
C SER A 60 10.60 11.25 -17.68
N ILE A 61 9.95 10.08 -17.85
CA ILE A 61 8.70 9.73 -17.16
C ILE A 61 8.88 9.86 -15.65
N PHE A 62 9.91 9.23 -15.07
CA PHE A 62 10.13 9.26 -13.63
C PHE A 62 10.60 10.63 -13.10
N ILE A 63 11.39 11.37 -13.87
CA ILE A 63 11.74 12.76 -13.52
C ILE A 63 10.46 13.61 -13.43
N ASN A 64 9.56 13.49 -14.40
CA ASN A 64 8.31 14.24 -14.40
C ASN A 64 7.39 13.82 -13.25
N PHE A 65 7.30 12.52 -12.96
CA PHE A 65 6.59 12.01 -11.78
C PHE A 65 7.10 12.66 -10.49
N HIS A 66 8.41 12.60 -10.22
CA HIS A 66 8.96 13.17 -8.98
C HIS A 66 8.81 14.69 -8.89
N LYS A 67 8.93 15.41 -10.01
CA LYS A 67 8.68 16.86 -10.05
C LYS A 67 7.23 17.18 -9.68
N ASN A 68 6.28 16.44 -10.23
CA ASN A 68 4.85 16.71 -10.06
C ASN A 68 4.36 16.35 -8.65
N PHE A 69 4.87 15.26 -8.07
CA PHE A 69 4.30 14.72 -6.82
C PHE A 69 5.19 14.91 -5.58
N ASN A 70 6.52 14.94 -5.73
CA ASN A 70 7.45 14.82 -4.60
C ASN A 70 8.35 16.04 -4.39
N ARG A 71 8.25 17.08 -5.25
CA ARG A 71 9.03 18.34 -5.18
C ARG A 71 10.55 18.14 -5.08
N SER A 72 11.07 16.98 -5.49
CA SER A 72 12.48 16.64 -5.39
C SER A 72 13.29 17.37 -6.47
N SER A 73 14.55 17.71 -6.17
CA SER A 73 15.41 18.32 -7.19
C SER A 73 15.78 17.31 -8.28
N ILE A 74 15.99 17.79 -9.51
CA ILE A 74 16.39 16.92 -10.65
C ILE A 74 17.67 16.14 -10.31
N THR A 75 18.62 16.78 -9.63
CA THR A 75 19.88 16.17 -9.24
C THR A 75 19.65 15.01 -8.26
N GLU A 76 18.80 15.18 -7.25
CA GLU A 76 18.48 14.11 -6.29
C GLU A 76 17.75 12.94 -6.94
N ILE A 77 16.91 13.21 -7.94
CA ILE A 77 16.16 12.20 -8.71
C ILE A 77 17.11 11.41 -9.61
N LYS A 78 17.97 12.10 -10.36
CA LYS A 78 18.97 11.43 -11.22
C LYS A 78 19.94 10.59 -10.40
N ASN A 79 20.33 11.06 -9.22
CA ASN A 79 21.18 10.30 -8.31
C ASN A 79 20.48 9.03 -7.77
N SER A 80 19.15 9.01 -7.62
CA SER A 80 18.43 7.78 -7.23
C SER A 80 18.39 6.71 -8.32
N PHE A 81 18.62 7.08 -9.58
CA PHE A 81 18.70 6.13 -10.70
C PHE A 81 20.13 5.66 -10.97
N HIS A 82 21.10 6.09 -10.17
CA HIS A 82 22.50 5.73 -10.36
C HIS A 82 22.68 4.21 -10.26
N GLY A 83 23.13 3.59 -11.35
CA GLY A 83 23.29 2.13 -11.45
C GLY A 83 22.10 1.38 -12.06
N LEU A 84 21.00 2.08 -12.39
CA LEU A 84 19.85 1.52 -13.11
C LEU A 84 19.93 1.83 -14.61
N ASP A 85 21.03 1.48 -15.27
CA ASP A 85 21.28 1.77 -16.68
C ASP A 85 20.59 0.80 -17.65
N LYS A 86 20.09 -0.33 -17.14
CA LYS A 86 19.39 -1.35 -17.92
C LYS A 86 17.90 -1.11 -17.94
N ILE A 87 17.34 -1.07 -19.15
CA ILE A 87 15.89 -1.11 -19.37
C ILE A 87 15.50 -2.46 -19.92
N ILE A 88 14.44 -3.02 -19.34
CA ILE A 88 13.82 -4.25 -19.81
C ILE A 88 12.35 -3.95 -20.11
N SER A 89 11.92 -4.15 -21.36
CA SER A 89 10.51 -4.06 -21.77
C SER A 89 9.96 -5.45 -22.08
N ILE A 90 8.87 -5.83 -21.43
CA ILE A 90 8.24 -7.15 -21.56
C ILE A 90 6.76 -6.98 -21.82
N ASN A 91 6.23 -7.68 -22.82
CA ASN A 91 4.79 -7.80 -23.01
C ASN A 91 4.29 -9.05 -22.27
N LEU A 92 3.44 -8.84 -21.28
CA LEU A 92 2.73 -9.90 -20.57
C LEU A 92 1.36 -10.12 -21.23
N LEU A 93 1.12 -11.34 -21.70
CA LEU A 93 -0.17 -11.75 -22.22
C LEU A 93 -1.05 -12.33 -21.12
N VAL A 94 -2.17 -11.69 -20.87
CA VAL A 94 -3.21 -12.20 -19.95
C VAL A 94 -4.53 -12.29 -20.70
N LYS A 95 -5.10 -13.50 -20.81
CA LYS A 95 -6.42 -13.72 -21.45
C LYS A 95 -6.57 -13.12 -22.87
N ASN A 96 -5.48 -13.13 -23.64
CA ASN A 96 -5.35 -12.52 -24.98
C ASN A 96 -5.24 -10.99 -25.00
N GLU A 97 -5.21 -10.34 -23.84
CA GLU A 97 -4.88 -8.93 -23.69
C GLU A 97 -3.38 -8.76 -23.47
N THR A 98 -2.84 -7.64 -23.95
CA THR A 98 -1.42 -7.34 -23.83
C THR A 98 -1.17 -6.22 -22.83
N ILE A 99 -0.36 -6.50 -21.81
CA ILE A 99 0.13 -5.53 -20.84
C ILE A 99 1.62 -5.30 -21.12
N THR A 100 2.03 -4.05 -21.29
CA THR A 100 3.46 -3.68 -21.45
C THR A 100 4.03 -3.33 -20.09
N LEU A 101 5.12 -3.99 -19.70
CA LEU A 101 5.86 -3.68 -18.47
C LEU A 101 7.27 -3.19 -18.82
N ASN A 102 7.60 -1.98 -18.38
CA ASN A 102 8.90 -1.35 -18.58
C ASN A 102 9.62 -1.26 -17.24
N PHE A 103 10.79 -1.89 -17.15
CA PHE A 103 11.58 -1.96 -15.93
C PHE A 103 12.86 -1.14 -16.08
N MET A 104 13.05 -0.19 -15.18
CA MET A 104 14.33 0.39 -14.81
C MET A 104 14.74 -0.27 -13.48
N ALA A 105 15.25 -1.49 -13.58
CA ALA A 105 15.58 -2.36 -12.45
C ALA A 105 16.78 -3.26 -12.82
N ASP A 106 17.61 -3.60 -11.84
CA ASP A 106 18.80 -4.43 -12.00
C ASP A 106 18.62 -5.87 -11.47
N ASP A 107 17.54 -6.15 -10.73
CA ASP A 107 17.27 -7.43 -10.08
C ASP A 107 16.19 -8.25 -10.82
N ILE A 108 16.60 -9.38 -11.38
CA ILE A 108 15.72 -10.28 -12.13
C ILE A 108 14.59 -10.87 -11.28
N HIS A 109 14.80 -11.06 -9.98
CA HIS A 109 13.79 -11.64 -9.10
C HIS A 109 12.66 -10.65 -8.83
N ILE A 110 12.96 -9.35 -8.81
CA ILE A 110 11.95 -8.29 -8.75
C ILE A 110 11.10 -8.30 -10.02
N ILE A 111 11.74 -8.38 -11.19
CA ILE A 111 11.05 -8.44 -12.48
C ILE A 111 10.10 -9.65 -12.54
N ALA A 112 10.60 -10.84 -12.18
CA ALA A 112 9.81 -12.06 -12.14
C ALA A 112 8.61 -11.94 -11.17
N SER A 113 8.83 -11.35 -10.00
CA SER A 113 7.80 -11.17 -8.97
C SER A 113 6.69 -10.22 -9.42
N ILE A 114 7.05 -9.12 -10.08
CA ILE A 114 6.08 -8.16 -10.64
C ILE A 114 5.29 -8.82 -11.76
N LEU A 115 5.95 -9.52 -12.70
CA LEU A 115 5.25 -10.25 -13.77
C LEU A 115 4.25 -11.27 -13.20
N HIS A 116 4.67 -12.03 -12.19
CA HIS A 116 3.81 -13.02 -11.53
C HIS A 116 2.65 -12.36 -10.78
N ALA A 117 2.91 -11.28 -10.03
CA ALA A 117 1.87 -10.53 -9.31
C ALA A 117 0.86 -9.88 -10.25
N THR A 118 1.30 -9.21 -11.33
CA THR A 118 0.42 -8.64 -12.36
C THR A 118 -0.43 -9.73 -13.00
N ASN A 119 0.17 -10.84 -13.41
CA ASN A 119 -0.56 -11.98 -13.98
C ASN A 119 -1.61 -12.52 -12.99
N THR A 120 -1.22 -12.72 -11.73
CA THR A 120 -2.11 -13.17 -10.65
C THR A 120 -3.30 -12.22 -10.48
N PHE A 121 -3.04 -10.92 -10.39
CA PHE A 121 -4.09 -9.90 -10.24
C PHE A 121 -5.08 -9.93 -11.41
N CYS A 122 -4.58 -9.89 -12.64
CA CYS A 122 -5.43 -9.88 -13.84
C CYS A 122 -6.25 -11.18 -14.00
N TYR A 123 -5.72 -12.32 -13.54
CA TYR A 123 -6.49 -13.57 -13.49
C TYR A 123 -7.54 -13.57 -12.37
N MET A 124 -7.24 -12.98 -11.21
CA MET A 124 -8.16 -12.82 -10.09
C MET A 124 -9.32 -11.85 -10.38
N PHE A 125 -9.08 -10.81 -11.18
CA PHE A 125 -10.09 -9.84 -11.61
C PHE A 125 -10.33 -9.94 -13.12
N PRO A 126 -11.14 -10.92 -13.57
CA PRO A 126 -11.30 -11.21 -14.99
C PRO A 126 -12.01 -10.15 -15.81
N ASP A 127 -12.82 -9.31 -15.15
CA ASP A 127 -13.66 -8.33 -15.83
C ASP A 127 -12.93 -7.01 -16.10
N GLY A 128 -11.67 -6.87 -15.65
CA GLY A 128 -10.83 -5.72 -15.96
C GLY A 128 -10.40 -5.72 -17.43
N ILE A 129 -10.29 -4.53 -18.02
CA ILE A 129 -9.80 -4.34 -19.39
C ILE A 129 -8.31 -4.00 -19.30
N TYR A 130 -7.42 -4.95 -19.57
CA TYR A 130 -5.97 -4.77 -19.43
C TYR A 130 -5.26 -4.50 -20.76
N ASP A 131 -5.94 -4.67 -21.89
CA ASP A 131 -5.30 -4.51 -23.20
C ASP A 131 -4.79 -3.09 -23.42
N GLY A 132 -3.49 -2.97 -23.72
CA GLY A 132 -2.80 -1.69 -23.89
C GLY A 132 -2.37 -1.02 -22.58
N LEU A 133 -2.57 -1.64 -21.41
CA LEU A 133 -2.03 -1.15 -20.14
C LEU A 133 -0.50 -1.13 -20.19
N THR A 134 0.09 0.01 -19.83
CA THR A 134 1.53 0.18 -19.66
C THR A 134 1.86 0.40 -18.18
N ILE A 135 2.72 -0.45 -17.63
CA ILE A 135 3.23 -0.32 -16.25
C ILE A 135 4.72 0.02 -16.34
N ASN A 136 5.08 1.21 -15.89
CA ASN A 136 6.46 1.67 -15.80
C ASN A 136 6.95 1.49 -14.37
N ILE A 137 8.04 0.76 -14.17
CA ILE A 137 8.62 0.47 -12.86
C ILE A 137 10.05 1.00 -12.79
N CYS A 138 10.33 1.80 -11.76
CA CYS A 138 11.67 2.12 -11.29
C CYS A 138 11.83 1.59 -9.87
N THR A 139 12.90 0.84 -9.61
CA THR A 139 13.21 0.33 -8.27
C THR A 139 14.19 1.25 -7.56
N ASP A 140 13.76 2.47 -7.20
CA ASP A 140 14.63 3.32 -6.38
C ASP A 140 14.99 2.60 -5.06
N LEU A 141 16.22 2.78 -4.58
CA LEU A 141 16.73 2.14 -3.37
C LEU A 141 16.43 2.96 -2.10
N LYS A 142 15.70 4.08 -2.22
CA LYS A 142 15.52 5.01 -1.09
C LYS A 142 14.35 4.53 -0.22
N GLN A 143 14.70 4.10 1.00
CA GLN A 143 13.73 3.63 2.00
C GLN A 143 12.84 4.74 2.54
N ARG A 144 11.62 4.41 2.98
CA ARG A 144 10.74 5.31 3.75
C ARG A 144 11.25 5.42 5.19
N THR A 145 11.91 6.52 5.53
CA THR A 145 12.38 6.76 6.91
C THR A 145 11.71 7.99 7.52
N SER A 146 11.35 7.90 8.81
CA SER A 146 10.85 9.03 9.59
C SER A 146 11.87 9.62 10.58
N LEU A 147 13.17 9.30 10.39
CA LEU A 147 14.28 9.74 11.26
C LEU A 147 14.61 11.23 11.09
N VAL A 148 13.80 12.10 11.69
CA VAL A 148 14.11 13.53 11.68
C VAL A 148 15.24 13.84 12.69
N PRO A 149 16.28 14.61 12.29
CA PRO A 149 17.32 15.08 13.20
C PRO A 149 16.75 15.71 14.49
N ILE A 150 17.35 15.37 15.64
CA ILE A 150 16.88 15.79 16.99
C ILE A 150 16.83 17.32 17.14
N ASN A 151 17.64 18.05 16.38
CA ASN A 151 17.68 19.51 16.38
C ASN A 151 16.45 20.15 15.70
N ILE A 152 15.68 19.41 14.88
CA ILE A 152 14.46 19.91 14.25
C ILE A 152 13.28 19.71 15.21
N LYS A 153 12.93 20.79 15.94
CA LYS A 153 11.91 20.73 16.99
C LYS A 153 10.48 20.99 16.49
N LYS A 154 10.30 21.90 15.53
CA LYS A 154 8.96 22.30 15.03
C LYS A 154 8.42 21.24 14.07
N ILE A 155 7.15 20.88 14.23
CA ILE A 155 6.49 19.84 13.45
C ILE A 155 6.51 20.11 11.92
N TYR A 156 6.34 21.37 11.51
CA TYR A 156 6.43 21.75 10.10
C TYR A 156 7.83 21.52 9.52
N ASP A 157 8.86 21.96 10.23
CA ASP A 157 10.25 21.73 9.81
C ASP A 157 10.55 20.23 9.75
N LYS A 158 9.97 19.42 10.65
CA LYS A 158 10.07 17.96 10.60
C LYS A 158 9.42 17.39 9.34
N ILE A 159 8.23 17.89 8.98
CA ILE A 159 7.48 17.42 7.81
C ILE A 159 8.17 17.85 6.53
N ASP A 160 8.58 19.11 6.42
CA ASP A 160 9.36 19.60 5.28
C ASP A 160 10.65 18.80 5.14
N TYR A 161 11.30 18.43 6.24
CA TYR A 161 12.46 17.56 6.20
C TYR A 161 12.11 16.15 5.69
N LEU A 162 10.99 15.56 6.12
CA LEU A 162 10.56 14.22 5.70
C LEU A 162 10.19 14.15 4.22
N VAL A 163 9.39 15.11 3.77
CA VAL A 163 8.90 15.23 2.39
C VAL A 163 10.06 15.52 1.43
N ASN A 164 10.95 16.45 1.80
CA ASN A 164 11.99 16.90 0.89
C ASN A 164 13.29 16.08 0.97
N ARG A 165 13.56 15.35 2.07
CA ARG A 165 14.87 14.72 2.30
C ARG A 165 14.88 13.25 2.70
N LEU A 166 13.80 12.69 3.23
CA LEU A 166 13.79 11.31 3.75
C LEU A 166 12.87 10.36 3.01
N ASN A 167 12.23 10.81 1.93
CA ASN A 167 11.21 10.04 1.19
C ASN A 167 10.07 9.51 2.09
N GLY A 168 10.00 9.98 3.33
CA GLY A 168 8.91 9.72 4.25
C GLY A 168 7.70 10.45 3.69
N PHE A 169 6.67 9.70 3.34
CA PHE A 169 5.43 10.22 2.78
C PHE A 169 5.50 10.77 1.35
N THR A 170 6.46 10.31 0.53
CA THR A 170 6.44 10.58 -0.92
C THR A 170 5.45 9.66 -1.65
N VAL A 171 4.82 10.20 -2.70
CA VAL A 171 4.01 9.44 -3.65
C VAL A 171 4.94 8.49 -4.38
N SER A 172 4.63 7.19 -4.34
CA SER A 172 5.47 6.15 -4.93
C SER A 172 4.84 5.45 -6.13
N GLY A 173 3.53 5.64 -6.32
CA GLY A 173 2.76 5.11 -7.44
C GLY A 173 1.77 6.15 -7.95
N VAL A 174 1.37 6.05 -9.22
CA VAL A 174 0.23 6.77 -9.77
C VAL A 174 -0.40 5.99 -10.90
N THR A 175 -1.72 6.08 -10.99
CA THR A 175 -2.54 5.53 -12.06
C THR A 175 -3.17 6.64 -12.91
N TYR A 176 -2.92 6.57 -14.21
CA TYR A 176 -3.58 7.36 -15.24
C TYR A 176 -4.51 6.44 -16.02
N ARG A 177 -5.75 6.27 -15.53
CA ARG A 177 -6.65 5.22 -16.01
C ARG A 177 -7.02 5.37 -17.48
N TYR A 178 -7.34 6.59 -17.93
CA TYR A 178 -7.77 6.83 -19.31
C TYR A 178 -6.63 6.62 -20.32
N GLU A 179 -5.41 6.96 -19.92
CA GLU A 179 -4.18 6.73 -20.68
C GLU A 179 -3.68 5.28 -20.56
N LYS A 180 -4.28 4.48 -19.67
CA LYS A 180 -3.84 3.13 -19.29
C LYS A 180 -2.37 3.06 -18.89
N ILE A 181 -1.94 3.98 -18.03
CA ILE A 181 -0.57 4.05 -17.54
C ILE A 181 -0.55 3.91 -16.02
N ILE A 182 0.33 3.06 -15.51
CA ILE A 182 0.72 2.99 -14.11
C ILE A 182 2.21 3.29 -14.01
N ASN A 183 2.62 4.15 -13.08
CA ASN A 183 4.04 4.39 -12.80
C ASN A 183 4.34 4.03 -11.34
N LEU A 184 5.38 3.22 -11.10
CA LEU A 184 5.85 2.78 -9.79
C LEU A 184 7.31 3.19 -9.60
N THR A 185 7.70 3.68 -8.43
CA THR A 185 9.05 4.27 -8.21
C THR A 185 9.85 3.69 -7.05
N LYS A 186 9.25 2.88 -6.17
CA LYS A 186 9.93 2.37 -4.97
C LYS A 186 10.09 0.86 -4.99
N LYS A 187 11.26 0.38 -4.54
CA LYS A 187 11.51 -1.06 -4.31
C LYS A 187 10.78 -1.59 -3.06
N GLU A 188 10.68 -0.79 -2.01
CA GLU A 188 10.00 -1.15 -0.77
C GLU A 188 8.48 -1.30 -1.02
N GLU A 189 7.89 -2.39 -0.54
CA GLU A 189 6.44 -2.69 -0.63
C GLU A 189 5.91 -2.75 -2.08
N LEU A 190 6.77 -3.04 -3.05
CA LEU A 190 6.47 -2.87 -4.47
C LEU A 190 5.27 -3.68 -4.96
N ILE A 191 5.03 -4.89 -4.44
CA ILE A 191 3.85 -5.69 -4.80
C ILE A 191 2.56 -5.11 -4.22
N LYS A 192 2.57 -4.67 -2.96
CA LYS A 192 1.43 -3.96 -2.38
C LYS A 192 1.13 -2.69 -3.17
N LEU A 193 2.16 -1.94 -3.55
CA LEU A 193 2.02 -0.73 -4.35
C LEU A 193 1.48 -1.03 -5.76
N LEU A 194 1.97 -2.08 -6.40
CA LEU A 194 1.45 -2.56 -7.68
C LEU A 194 -0.04 -2.90 -7.59
N PHE A 195 -0.46 -3.66 -6.55
CA PHE A 195 -1.87 -3.96 -6.34
C PHE A 195 -2.70 -2.71 -6.07
N HIS A 196 -2.19 -1.77 -5.27
CA HIS A 196 -2.84 -0.49 -5.03
C HIS A 196 -3.14 0.25 -6.34
N GLU A 197 -2.16 0.41 -7.22
CA GLU A 197 -2.38 1.06 -8.52
C GLU A 197 -3.27 0.23 -9.45
N LEU A 198 -3.17 -1.11 -9.44
CA LEU A 198 -4.04 -1.95 -10.26
C LEU A 198 -5.51 -1.90 -9.81
N ILE A 199 -5.77 -1.76 -8.51
CA ILE A 199 -7.11 -1.53 -7.94
C ILE A 199 -7.69 -0.23 -8.49
N HIS A 200 -6.92 0.86 -8.45
CA HIS A 200 -7.29 2.12 -9.10
C HIS A 200 -7.46 1.97 -10.60
N TYR A 201 -6.67 1.14 -11.28
CA TYR A 201 -6.79 0.97 -12.72
C TYR A 201 -8.13 0.32 -13.11
N ILE A 202 -8.50 -0.76 -12.43
CA ILE A 202 -9.76 -1.48 -12.74
C ILE A 202 -11.00 -0.84 -12.10
N GLY A 203 -10.80 0.15 -11.22
CA GLY A 203 -11.86 0.97 -10.64
C GLY A 203 -12.68 0.30 -9.54
N LEU A 204 -12.06 -0.54 -8.70
CA LEU A 204 -12.79 -1.09 -7.53
C LEU A 204 -13.21 0.00 -6.54
N ASP A 205 -12.54 1.16 -6.57
CA ASP A 205 -12.71 2.30 -5.69
C ASP A 205 -13.51 3.47 -6.30
N ASP A 206 -13.98 3.33 -7.55
CA ASP A 206 -14.58 4.41 -8.35
C ASP A 206 -15.68 5.18 -7.66
N ILE A 207 -16.53 4.44 -6.97
CA ILE A 207 -17.69 4.99 -6.27
C ILE A 207 -17.29 5.97 -5.17
N PHE A 208 -16.05 5.87 -4.66
CA PHE A 208 -15.50 6.76 -3.66
C PHE A 208 -14.69 7.94 -4.20
N MET A 209 -14.17 7.89 -5.45
CA MET A 209 -13.32 8.96 -6.00
C MET A 209 -13.95 10.35 -5.93
N ASN A 210 -15.29 10.44 -6.02
CA ASN A 210 -16.03 11.69 -5.98
C ASN A 210 -16.85 11.88 -4.69
N SER A 211 -16.48 11.21 -3.60
CA SER A 211 -17.25 11.23 -2.35
C SER A 211 -16.37 11.42 -1.11
N PRO A 212 -15.66 12.55 -0.99
CA PRO A 212 -14.92 12.85 0.23
C PRO A 212 -15.88 12.98 1.42
N ILE A 213 -15.59 12.27 2.52
CA ILE A 213 -16.40 12.37 3.74
C ILE A 213 -15.81 13.42 4.66
N LYS A 214 -16.68 14.23 5.28
CA LYS A 214 -16.29 15.08 6.40
C LYS A 214 -15.95 14.26 7.64
N ILE A 215 -14.82 14.57 8.26
CA ILE A 215 -14.34 13.94 9.49
C ILE A 215 -14.05 15.01 10.54
N ASN A 216 -14.17 14.63 11.82
CA ASN A 216 -13.95 15.51 12.96
C ASN A 216 -12.55 15.33 13.56
N TRP A 217 -11.62 14.81 12.76
CA TRP A 217 -10.24 14.62 13.18
C TRP A 217 -9.47 15.93 13.17
N SER A 218 -8.47 16.04 14.04
CA SER A 218 -7.57 17.18 14.16
C SER A 218 -6.53 17.18 13.02
N VAL A 219 -6.99 17.45 11.80
CA VAL A 219 -6.21 17.47 10.55
C VAL A 219 -6.51 18.71 9.70
N ASN A 220 -5.57 19.16 8.85
CA ASN A 220 -5.71 20.38 8.03
C ASN A 220 -6.93 20.37 7.12
N LYS A 221 -7.21 19.21 6.52
CA LYS A 221 -8.34 19.02 5.61
C LYS A 221 -9.29 18.04 6.28
N LYS A 222 -10.41 18.55 6.81
CA LYS A 222 -11.50 17.75 7.41
C LYS A 222 -12.30 16.96 6.36
N GLN A 223 -11.62 16.41 5.36
CA GLN A 223 -12.16 15.58 4.31
C GLN A 223 -11.25 14.37 4.15
N LEU A 224 -11.83 13.18 4.16
CA LEU A 224 -11.13 11.93 3.94
C LEU A 224 -11.38 11.42 2.51
N ASN A 225 -10.33 11.13 1.77
CA ASN A 225 -10.42 10.36 0.54
C ASN A 225 -10.63 8.87 0.86
N LEU A 226 -11.87 8.41 0.69
CA LEU A 226 -12.22 7.01 0.90
C LEU A 226 -11.66 6.08 -0.17
N SER A 227 -11.46 6.57 -1.40
CA SER A 227 -10.93 5.74 -2.47
C SER A 227 -9.53 5.25 -2.09
N GLU A 228 -8.65 6.16 -1.65
CA GLU A 228 -7.30 5.81 -1.15
C GLU A 228 -7.34 4.89 0.08
N SER A 229 -8.23 5.19 1.04
CA SER A 229 -8.37 4.38 2.26
C SER A 229 -8.80 2.94 1.93
N TYR A 230 -9.73 2.79 0.99
CA TYR A 230 -10.23 1.50 0.53
C TYR A 230 -9.17 0.76 -0.29
N THR A 231 -8.53 1.45 -1.23
CA THR A 231 -7.47 0.89 -2.05
C THR A 231 -6.33 0.38 -1.19
N GLU A 232 -5.87 1.13 -0.19
CA GLU A 232 -4.84 0.64 0.74
C GLU A 232 -5.30 -0.58 1.55
N PHE A 233 -6.55 -0.61 2.02
CA PHE A 233 -7.10 -1.79 2.69
C PHE A 233 -7.04 -3.04 1.80
N ILE A 234 -7.58 -2.95 0.59
CA ILE A 234 -7.60 -4.08 -0.35
C ILE A 234 -6.17 -4.46 -0.77
N ALA A 235 -5.30 -3.48 -1.01
CA ALA A 235 -3.90 -3.74 -1.38
C ALA A 235 -3.14 -4.50 -0.28
N VAL A 236 -3.33 -4.15 1.01
CA VAL A 236 -2.76 -4.90 2.14
C VAL A 236 -3.33 -6.31 2.21
N LEU A 237 -4.65 -6.46 2.07
CA LEU A 237 -5.32 -7.77 2.08
C LEU A 237 -4.77 -8.70 0.97
N LEU A 238 -4.72 -8.20 -0.26
CA LEU A 238 -4.21 -8.95 -1.42
C LEU A 238 -2.71 -9.23 -1.31
N ASN A 239 -1.90 -8.27 -0.84
CA ASN A 239 -0.47 -8.47 -0.61
C ASN A 239 -0.22 -9.56 0.44
N THR A 240 -1.04 -9.60 1.49
CA THR A 240 -0.95 -10.64 2.54
C THR A 240 -1.28 -12.02 1.98
N ALA A 241 -2.36 -12.13 1.19
CA ALA A 241 -2.74 -13.38 0.54
C ALA A 241 -1.65 -13.87 -0.43
N TYR A 242 -1.15 -12.96 -1.27
CA TYR A 242 -0.04 -13.23 -2.19
C TYR A 242 1.20 -13.73 -1.46
N THR A 243 1.59 -13.03 -0.39
CA THR A 243 2.75 -13.40 0.42
C THR A 243 2.62 -14.81 0.97
N VAL A 244 1.44 -15.16 1.49
CA VAL A 244 1.18 -16.51 1.98
C VAL A 244 1.29 -17.56 0.88
N ILE A 245 0.74 -17.32 -0.31
CA ILE A 245 0.84 -18.24 -1.44
C ILE A 245 2.31 -18.51 -1.79
N ILE A 246 3.12 -17.45 -1.85
CA ILE A 246 4.55 -17.54 -2.16
C ILE A 246 5.32 -18.33 -1.09
N ILE A 247 5.17 -17.99 0.19
CA ILE A 247 5.98 -18.59 1.26
C ILE A 247 5.54 -20.01 1.63
N SER A 248 4.24 -20.29 1.56
CA SER A 248 3.67 -21.58 1.98
C SER A 248 3.90 -22.70 0.96
N LYS A 249 4.14 -22.32 -0.30
CA LYS A 249 4.14 -23.24 -1.45
C LYS A 249 2.88 -24.14 -1.47
N GLY A 250 1.75 -23.60 -1.02
CA GLY A 250 0.45 -24.28 -1.00
C GLY A 250 0.08 -25.02 0.30
N ASN A 251 0.96 -25.07 1.30
CA ASN A 251 0.68 -25.79 2.55
C ASN A 251 0.11 -24.87 3.64
N ASN A 252 -0.99 -25.28 4.28
CA ASN A 252 -1.59 -24.54 5.42
C ASN A 252 -1.96 -23.07 5.09
N LEU A 253 -2.33 -22.81 3.82
CA LEU A 253 -2.62 -21.48 3.28
C LEU A 253 -3.55 -20.67 4.19
N LEU A 254 -4.70 -21.22 4.55
CA LEU A 254 -5.73 -20.48 5.29
C LEU A 254 -5.25 -20.05 6.68
N ASN A 255 -4.67 -20.95 7.47
CA ASN A 255 -4.20 -20.58 8.81
C ASN A 255 -3.03 -19.59 8.74
N MET A 256 -2.11 -19.76 7.78
CA MET A 256 -1.03 -18.79 7.57
C MET A 256 -1.58 -17.42 7.19
N PHE A 257 -2.58 -17.37 6.29
CA PHE A 257 -3.24 -16.13 5.89
C PHE A 257 -3.92 -15.43 7.06
N LYS A 258 -4.71 -16.18 7.85
CA LYS A 258 -5.32 -15.65 9.08
C LYS A 258 -4.25 -15.09 10.04
N ASN A 259 -3.15 -15.81 10.25
CA ASN A 259 -2.07 -15.36 11.14
C ASN A 259 -1.36 -14.09 10.64
N LEU A 260 -0.99 -14.04 9.34
CA LEU A 260 -0.32 -12.85 8.79
C LEU A 260 -1.26 -11.65 8.74
N LEU A 261 -2.54 -11.85 8.42
CA LEU A 261 -3.53 -10.78 8.41
C LEU A 261 -3.75 -10.20 9.82
N ASN A 262 -3.79 -11.04 10.86
CA ASN A 262 -3.82 -10.59 12.25
C ASN A 262 -2.62 -9.69 12.59
N LEU A 263 -1.42 -10.02 12.11
CA LEU A 263 -0.22 -9.22 12.31
C LEU A 263 -0.28 -7.89 11.54
N GLU A 264 -0.85 -7.86 10.33
CA GLU A 264 -1.09 -6.63 9.57
C GLU A 264 -2.12 -5.70 10.24
N ILE A 265 -3.16 -6.26 10.89
CA ILE A 265 -4.13 -5.48 11.69
C ILE A 265 -3.42 -4.81 12.87
N LYS A 266 -2.64 -5.58 13.64
CA LYS A 266 -1.83 -5.06 14.76
C LYS A 266 -0.85 -3.98 14.30
N TRP A 267 -0.19 -4.22 13.18
CA TRP A 267 0.73 -3.26 12.59
C TRP A 267 0.03 -1.96 12.18
N SER A 268 -1.17 -2.06 11.61
CA SER A 268 -1.97 -0.88 11.21
C SER A 268 -2.40 -0.03 12.42
N LEU A 269 -2.78 -0.65 13.53
CA LEU A 269 -3.05 0.02 14.81
C LEU A 269 -1.80 0.68 15.39
N TYR A 270 -0.68 -0.04 15.37
CA TYR A 270 0.60 0.49 15.81
C TYR A 270 1.01 1.71 14.98
N LEU A 271 0.93 1.63 13.65
CA LEU A 271 1.26 2.73 12.75
C LEU A 271 0.36 3.93 12.98
N THR A 272 -0.94 3.72 13.14
CA THR A 272 -1.89 4.79 13.51
C THR A 272 -1.44 5.49 14.79
N SER A 273 -1.07 4.72 15.82
CA SER A 273 -0.56 5.26 17.09
C SER A 273 0.80 5.96 16.91
N ASN A 274 1.67 5.44 16.05
CA ASN A 274 2.98 6.02 15.76
C ASN A 274 2.85 7.38 15.06
N ILE A 275 1.87 7.52 14.16
CA ILE A 275 1.51 8.79 13.52
C ILE A 275 0.97 9.78 14.56
N LEU A 276 0.05 9.34 15.42
CA LEU A 276 -0.47 10.20 16.50
C LEU A 276 0.68 10.71 17.39
N ARG A 277 1.60 9.83 17.80
CA ARG A 277 2.80 10.22 18.56
C ARG A 277 3.72 11.16 17.80
N PHE A 278 3.88 10.97 16.49
CA PHE A 278 4.65 11.89 15.65
C PHE A 278 4.10 13.32 15.72
N TYR A 279 2.78 13.48 15.84
CA TYR A 279 2.10 14.76 16.05
C TYR A 279 1.99 15.18 17.53
N ASN A 280 2.75 14.56 18.43
CA ASN A 280 2.79 14.81 19.87
C ASN A 280 1.51 14.44 20.65
N TYR A 281 0.68 13.55 20.11
CA TYR A 281 -0.36 12.89 20.91
C TYR A 281 0.25 11.80 21.79
N SER A 282 -0.37 11.57 22.94
CA SER A 282 0.04 10.65 23.99
C SER A 282 -1.19 9.98 24.60
N GLU A 283 -0.98 9.00 25.47
CA GLU A 283 -2.06 8.34 26.22
C GLU A 283 -3.02 9.32 26.91
N LYS A 284 -2.50 10.47 27.37
CA LYS A 284 -3.30 11.47 28.11
C LYS A 284 -4.20 12.34 27.23
N ASN A 285 -3.88 12.46 25.93
CA ASN A 285 -4.54 13.45 25.06
C ASN A 285 -4.87 12.95 23.65
N TYR A 286 -4.60 11.69 23.29
CA TYR A 286 -4.89 11.20 21.93
C TYR A 286 -6.38 11.26 21.57
N LEU A 287 -7.28 11.16 22.55
CA LEU A 287 -8.73 11.35 22.34
C LEU A 287 -9.04 12.74 21.76
N SER A 288 -8.25 13.76 22.10
CA SER A 288 -8.42 15.12 21.55
C SER A 288 -8.16 15.21 20.05
N PHE A 289 -7.50 14.21 19.45
CA PHE A 289 -7.38 14.12 17.99
C PHE A 289 -8.74 13.86 17.32
N PHE A 290 -9.64 13.15 18.00
CA PHE A 290 -10.95 12.73 17.47
C PHE A 290 -12.12 13.63 17.92
N SER A 291 -11.85 14.62 18.77
CA SER A 291 -12.81 15.67 19.16
C SER A 291 -12.40 16.98 18.51
N ASP A 292 -13.34 17.67 17.86
CA ASP A 292 -13.21 18.81 16.93
C ASP A 292 -12.40 20.06 17.38
N ASP A 293 -11.65 20.01 18.49
CA ASP A 293 -11.29 21.19 19.28
C ASP A 293 -9.88 21.74 19.06
N ILE A 294 -9.06 21.15 18.19
CA ILE A 294 -7.71 21.68 17.92
C ILE A 294 -7.41 21.60 16.42
N GLU A 295 -7.16 22.74 15.76
CA GLU A 295 -6.52 22.77 14.45
C GLU A 295 -5.03 22.44 14.63
N ASN A 296 -4.69 21.16 14.74
CA ASN A 296 -3.29 20.76 14.59
C ASN A 296 -2.96 20.71 13.11
N ASN A 297 -1.98 21.54 12.76
CA ASN A 297 -1.65 21.82 11.38
C ASN A 297 -0.88 20.67 10.74
N SER A 298 -1.61 19.65 10.32
CA SER A 298 -1.08 18.38 9.86
C SER A 298 -1.14 18.34 8.32
N PRO A 299 -0.04 18.64 7.58
CA PRO A 299 -0.06 18.91 6.14
C PRO A 299 -0.16 17.69 5.21
N ILE A 300 0.07 16.45 5.67
CA ILE A 300 0.12 15.28 4.78
C ILE A 300 -1.04 14.32 5.09
N PRO A 301 -1.85 13.90 4.11
CA PRO A 301 -3.00 13.00 4.30
C PRO A 301 -2.63 11.54 4.64
N ILE A 302 -1.63 11.31 5.50
CA ILE A 302 -1.19 9.98 5.97
C ILE A 302 -2.36 9.25 6.64
N TRP A 303 -3.31 9.98 7.22
CA TRP A 303 -4.51 9.43 7.82
C TRP A 303 -5.42 8.70 6.81
N GLU A 304 -5.41 9.03 5.53
CA GLU A 304 -6.12 8.25 4.50
C GLU A 304 -5.44 6.88 4.33
N TYR A 305 -4.13 6.91 4.12
CA TYR A 305 -3.30 5.72 3.87
C TYR A 305 -3.13 4.81 5.08
N VAL A 306 -3.32 5.31 6.31
CA VAL A 306 -3.05 4.55 7.53
C VAL A 306 -4.27 4.45 8.44
N MET A 307 -4.93 5.55 8.80
CA MET A 307 -6.06 5.49 9.73
C MET A 307 -7.31 4.92 9.04
N GLY A 308 -7.69 5.47 7.88
CA GLY A 308 -8.85 5.00 7.10
C GLY A 308 -8.77 3.51 6.76
N ARG A 309 -7.60 3.05 6.28
CA ARG A 309 -7.39 1.61 6.09
C ARG A 309 -7.43 0.80 7.39
N THR A 310 -7.01 1.35 8.53
CA THR A 310 -7.00 0.63 9.82
C THR A 310 -8.44 0.38 10.25
N ILE A 311 -9.31 1.37 10.08
CA ILE A 311 -10.76 1.23 10.30
C ILE A 311 -11.30 0.09 9.43
N PHE A 312 -11.01 0.10 8.12
CA PHE A 312 -11.44 -0.99 7.25
C PHE A 312 -10.85 -2.36 7.65
N MET A 313 -9.58 -2.41 8.06
CA MET A 313 -8.94 -3.62 8.57
C MET A 313 -9.54 -4.13 9.88
N LEU A 314 -10.05 -3.26 10.76
CA LEU A 314 -10.75 -3.68 11.98
C LEU A 314 -12.13 -4.27 11.71
N HIS A 315 -12.77 -3.82 10.64
CA HIS A 315 -14.11 -4.25 10.21
C HIS A 315 -14.10 -5.16 8.97
N TYR A 316 -12.96 -5.78 8.64
CA TYR A 316 -12.78 -6.49 7.38
C TYR A 316 -13.87 -7.55 7.14
N ASP A 317 -14.26 -8.33 8.15
CA ASP A 317 -15.25 -9.40 8.01
C ASP A 317 -16.62 -8.84 7.62
N GLU A 318 -17.06 -7.77 8.30
CA GLU A 318 -18.32 -7.11 7.98
C GLU A 318 -18.30 -6.48 6.57
N ILE A 319 -17.16 -5.90 6.19
CA ILE A 319 -16.97 -5.29 4.87
C ILE A 319 -17.01 -6.35 3.78
N LEU A 320 -16.26 -7.44 3.93
CA LEU A 320 -16.18 -8.50 2.92
C LEU A 320 -17.54 -9.18 2.70
N LYS A 321 -18.34 -9.37 3.76
CA LYS A 321 -19.73 -9.83 3.66
C LYS A 321 -20.62 -8.91 2.81
N LYS A 322 -20.30 -7.61 2.72
CA LYS A 322 -21.04 -6.62 1.91
C LYS A 322 -20.49 -6.44 0.50
N LEU A 323 -19.20 -6.71 0.29
CA LEU A 323 -18.56 -6.61 -1.02
C LEU A 323 -18.69 -7.89 -1.84
N ALA A 324 -18.92 -9.04 -1.20
CA ALA A 324 -18.82 -10.36 -1.82
C ALA A 324 -17.41 -10.63 -2.42
N SER A 325 -17.27 -11.70 -3.21
CA SER A 325 -15.97 -12.20 -3.70
C SER A 325 -15.34 -11.39 -4.84
N ASN A 326 -16.00 -10.35 -5.35
CA ASN A 326 -15.47 -9.48 -6.39
C ASN A 326 -14.85 -8.19 -5.85
N LEU A 327 -15.01 -7.87 -4.56
CA LEU A 327 -14.42 -6.69 -3.92
C LEU A 327 -14.84 -5.37 -4.61
N ILE A 328 -16.03 -5.35 -5.22
CA ILE A 328 -16.54 -4.16 -5.90
C ILE A 328 -17.41 -3.36 -4.94
N ILE A 329 -17.12 -2.06 -4.86
CA ILE A 329 -18.01 -1.12 -4.20
C ILE A 329 -19.18 -0.82 -5.12
N THR A 330 -20.38 -0.82 -4.56
CA THR A 330 -21.62 -0.48 -5.24
C THR A 330 -22.31 0.66 -4.49
N GLU A 331 -23.22 1.39 -5.15
CA GLU A 331 -24.01 2.41 -4.44
C GLU A 331 -24.80 1.82 -3.25
N ASN A 332 -25.14 0.54 -3.30
CA ASN A 332 -25.85 -0.17 -2.23
C ASN A 332 -24.99 -0.35 -0.96
N ASN A 333 -23.69 -0.63 -1.09
CA ASN A 333 -22.81 -0.84 0.06
C ASN A 333 -22.03 0.42 0.47
N LYS A 334 -21.94 1.42 -0.42
CA LYS A 334 -21.28 2.71 -0.19
C LYS A 334 -21.65 3.36 1.15
N LYS A 335 -22.95 3.55 1.42
CA LYS A 335 -23.43 4.21 2.63
C LYS A 335 -23.00 3.46 3.90
N TYR A 336 -23.00 2.14 3.86
CA TYR A 336 -22.58 1.31 4.99
C TYR A 336 -21.08 1.49 5.28
N LEU A 337 -20.24 1.46 4.23
CA LEU A 337 -18.79 1.67 4.36
C LEU A 337 -18.45 3.09 4.86
N ILE A 338 -19.17 4.11 4.39
CA ILE A 338 -19.04 5.49 4.91
C ILE A 338 -19.33 5.53 6.41
N ASN A 339 -20.41 4.88 6.85
CA ASN A 339 -20.83 4.91 8.25
C ASN A 339 -19.79 4.27 9.19
N LEU A 340 -19.13 3.19 8.76
CA LEU A 340 -18.06 2.54 9.54
C LEU A 340 -16.92 3.52 9.88
N ILE A 341 -16.55 4.40 8.95
CA ILE A 341 -15.46 5.36 9.15
C ILE A 341 -15.84 6.55 10.02
N THR A 342 -17.11 6.98 9.97
CA THR A 342 -17.57 8.16 10.70
C THR A 342 -17.81 7.94 12.19
N MET A 343 -17.97 6.70 12.66
CA MET A 343 -18.34 6.38 14.05
C MET A 343 -17.38 5.38 14.71
N ASP A 344 -16.07 5.48 14.48
CA ASP A 344 -15.17 4.42 14.92
C ASP A 344 -14.66 4.58 16.37
N THR A 345 -15.55 4.40 17.34
CA THR A 345 -15.18 4.22 18.76
C THR A 345 -14.34 2.96 18.96
N TYR A 346 -14.48 1.97 18.07
CA TYR A 346 -13.76 0.70 18.17
C TYR A 346 -12.26 0.89 17.91
N LEU A 347 -11.87 1.67 16.89
CA LEU A 347 -10.50 2.11 16.67
C LEU A 347 -9.95 2.82 17.90
N ILE A 348 -10.69 3.80 18.44
CA ILE A 348 -10.25 4.60 19.60
C ILE A 348 -9.94 3.70 20.80
N ASP A 349 -10.81 2.72 21.08
CA ASP A 349 -10.63 1.74 22.15
C ASP A 349 -9.40 0.86 21.92
N LYS A 350 -9.17 0.41 20.67
CA LYS A 350 -7.99 -0.40 20.34
C LYS A 350 -6.70 0.40 20.41
N LEU A 351 -6.69 1.67 20.01
CA LEU A 351 -5.50 2.53 20.02
C LEU A 351 -4.95 2.77 21.43
N ALA A 352 -5.79 2.69 22.48
CA ALA A 352 -5.34 2.80 23.87
C ALA A 352 -4.19 1.84 24.21
N ASN A 353 -4.19 0.63 23.62
CA ASN A 353 -3.14 -0.37 23.86
C ASN A 353 -1.82 -0.06 23.14
N TYR A 354 -1.85 0.78 22.10
CA TYR A 354 -0.71 1.02 21.21
C TYR A 354 -0.09 2.40 21.41
N ILE A 355 -0.85 3.37 21.92
CA ILE A 355 -0.41 4.76 22.07
C ILE A 355 0.78 4.90 23.02
N SER A 356 0.89 4.02 24.03
CA SER A 356 1.99 3.97 25.01
C SER A 356 3.24 3.24 24.49
N MET A 357 3.18 2.55 23.35
CA MET A 357 4.31 1.82 22.79
C MET A 357 5.41 2.77 22.28
N LYS A 358 6.66 2.29 22.29
CA LYS A 358 7.82 3.05 21.80
C LYS A 358 7.65 3.37 20.31
N SER A 359 7.91 4.62 19.93
CA SER A 359 7.95 5.01 18.51
C SER A 359 9.13 4.35 17.78
N ILE A 360 8.86 3.87 16.58
CA ILE A 360 9.88 3.45 15.61
C ILE A 360 9.93 4.43 14.45
N SER A 361 11.06 4.41 13.76
CA SER A 361 11.35 5.32 12.66
C SER A 361 11.04 4.78 11.27
N ASN A 362 10.68 3.50 11.16
CA ASN A 362 10.19 2.93 9.91
C ASN A 362 8.65 3.10 9.87
N ILE A 363 8.14 3.76 8.83
CA ILE A 363 6.71 4.01 8.60
C ILE A 363 6.15 3.16 7.45
N SER A 364 6.83 2.07 7.09
CA SER A 364 6.39 1.09 6.12
C SER A 364 4.95 0.67 6.42
N TYR A 365 4.11 0.75 5.38
CA TYR A 365 2.69 0.51 5.40
C TYR A 365 2.32 -0.97 5.48
N VAL A 366 3.22 -1.92 5.20
CA VAL A 366 2.98 -3.35 5.44
C VAL A 366 3.91 -3.90 6.52
N ILE A 367 3.47 -4.92 7.25
CA ILE A 367 4.37 -5.64 8.14
C ILE A 367 5.27 -6.58 7.32
N PHE A 368 4.69 -7.30 6.36
CA PHE A 368 5.40 -8.28 5.53
C PHE A 368 5.75 -7.70 4.16
N ASP A 369 7.05 -7.50 3.95
CA ASP A 369 7.65 -7.22 2.65
C ASP A 369 8.68 -8.32 2.36
N ILE A 370 8.48 -9.04 1.26
CA ILE A 370 9.29 -10.21 0.88
C ILE A 370 10.67 -9.71 0.43
N ASP A 371 11.73 -10.38 0.90
CA ASP A 371 13.02 -10.20 0.26
C ASP A 371 13.01 -10.95 -1.07
N TRP A 372 12.82 -10.20 -2.15
CA TRP A 372 12.70 -10.75 -3.50
C TRP A 372 13.94 -11.50 -3.95
N GLN A 373 15.10 -11.33 -3.30
CA GLN A 373 16.30 -12.13 -3.59
C GLN A 373 16.15 -13.62 -3.21
N CYS A 374 15.10 -13.98 -2.47
CA CYS A 374 14.86 -15.35 -1.99
C CYS A 374 13.85 -16.15 -2.84
N LEU A 375 13.25 -15.53 -3.86
CA LEU A 375 12.36 -16.16 -4.85
C LEU A 375 13.15 -16.45 -6.12
#